data_AF-A0A9D3ZPQ5-F1
#
_entry.id   AF-A0A9D3ZPQ5-F1
#
_cell.length_a   1.000
_cell.length_b   1.000
_cell.length_c   1.000
_cell.angle_alpha   90.00
_cell.angle_beta   90.00
_cell.angle_gamma   90.00
#
_symmetry.space_group_name_H-M   'P 1'
#
loop_
_entity.id
_entity.type
_entity.pdbx_description
1 polymer ?
#
loop_
_entity_poly.entity_id
_entity_poly.type
_entity_poly.pdbx_seq_one_letter_code
_entity_poly.pdbx_strand_id
1 'polypeptide(L)'
;MARNEQDLLSPEIVNCGIKSSGPNAGSLTFSVRVQRRIPDLLQSVSLKYVKLGYHYLINHGIYLATIPVLVLVFSAEVGSLSREELWKKLLEDACYDLATVLSFFTVFAFAISVYFMSGPRSIYLIDFTCFRPHDDLKATKEQFTEMARASGKFDEASLQFQKRIVKLSGVGDGTYLPKAVMSDENSATMKEGRLEASTVMFGAVDELFEKTRIRPRMLESLL
;
A
#
# COMPACT_ATOMS: atom_id res chain seq x y z
N MET A 1 -6.54 36.15 -17.16
CA MET A 1 -5.31 36.09 -16.34
C MET A 1 -5.18 34.66 -15.81
N ALA A 2 -4.75 33.74 -16.69
CA ALA A 2 -4.67 32.29 -16.41
C ALA A 2 -3.22 31.87 -16.64
N ARG A 3 -2.38 32.09 -15.62
CA ARG A 3 -0.96 31.78 -15.65
C ARG A 3 -0.66 30.90 -14.43
N ASN A 4 -0.05 29.75 -14.70
CA ASN A 4 0.74 28.92 -13.80
C ASN A 4 0.05 27.89 -12.88
N GLU A 5 -0.64 26.92 -13.48
CA GLU A 5 -0.78 25.58 -12.87
C GLU A 5 0.26 24.58 -13.42
N GLN A 6 0.86 24.85 -14.59
CA GLN A 6 1.83 23.95 -15.24
C GLN A 6 3.24 23.95 -14.63
N ASP A 7 3.56 24.90 -13.74
CA ASP A 7 4.87 24.97 -13.07
C ASP A 7 4.96 24.12 -11.79
N LEU A 8 3.86 23.50 -11.34
CA LEU A 8 3.79 22.85 -10.02
C LEU A 8 4.21 21.37 -10.00
N LEU A 9 4.53 20.77 -11.14
CA LEU A 9 4.78 19.32 -11.27
C LEU A 9 6.10 18.95 -11.98
N SER A 10 7.05 19.88 -12.11
CA SER A 10 8.31 19.61 -12.82
C SER A 10 9.31 18.83 -11.97
N PRO A 11 9.71 17.60 -12.35
CA PRO A 11 10.80 16.88 -11.68
C PRO A 11 12.17 17.48 -12.08
N GLU A 12 13.03 17.71 -11.08
CA GLU A 12 14.41 18.14 -11.30
C GLU A 12 15.30 16.89 -11.46
N ILE A 13 15.76 16.64 -12.68
CA ILE A 13 16.60 15.48 -13.00
C ILE A 13 18.06 15.90 -12.78
N VAL A 14 18.67 15.38 -11.72
CA VAL A 14 20.10 15.58 -11.44
C VAL A 14 20.88 14.43 -12.07
N ASN A 15 21.66 14.74 -13.10
CA ASN A 15 22.52 13.78 -13.77
C ASN A 15 23.84 13.62 -13.00
N CYS A 16 24.06 12.44 -12.40
CA CYS A 16 25.27 12.17 -11.61
C CYS A 16 26.45 11.62 -12.41
N GLY A 17 26.31 11.46 -13.74
CA GLY A 17 27.37 10.97 -14.61
C GLY A 17 27.80 9.51 -14.34
N ILE A 18 28.82 9.06 -15.08
CA ILE A 18 29.39 7.71 -15.00
C ILE A 18 30.50 7.72 -13.94
N LYS A 19 30.38 6.88 -12.91
CA LYS A 19 31.46 6.68 -11.92
C LYS A 19 32.49 5.70 -12.47
N SER A 20 33.75 6.11 -12.47
CA SER A 20 34.88 5.35 -13.02
C SER A 20 35.39 4.21 -12.12
N SER A 21 34.89 4.08 -10.87
CA SER A 21 35.24 2.97 -9.98
C SER A 21 34.17 2.68 -8.92
N GLY A 22 34.14 1.42 -8.45
CA GLY A 22 33.18 0.88 -7.48
C GLY A 22 32.33 -0.27 -8.04
N PRO A 23 31.55 -0.98 -7.19
CA PRO A 23 30.79 -2.17 -7.60
C PRO A 23 29.70 -1.93 -8.67
N ASN A 24 29.44 -0.67 -9.02
CA ASN A 24 28.48 -0.25 -10.05
C ASN A 24 29.15 0.54 -11.21
N ALA A 25 30.46 0.41 -11.40
CA ALA A 25 31.17 1.08 -12.50
C ALA A 25 30.63 0.63 -13.86
N GLY A 26 30.25 1.58 -14.72
CA GLY A 26 29.66 1.33 -16.05
C GLY A 26 28.12 1.40 -16.12
N SER A 27 27.41 1.50 -14.99
CA SER A 27 25.95 1.68 -14.98
C SER A 27 25.56 3.17 -14.93
N LEU A 28 24.65 3.60 -15.81
CA LEU A 28 24.03 4.94 -15.77
C LEU A 28 23.17 5.07 -14.51
N THR A 29 23.72 5.71 -13.47
CA THR A 29 22.96 6.07 -12.27
C THR A 29 22.31 7.43 -12.45
N PHE A 30 21.01 7.46 -12.71
CA PHE A 30 20.21 8.67 -12.67
C PHE A 30 19.52 8.78 -11.30
N SER A 31 19.64 9.92 -10.63
CA SER A 31 18.88 10.20 -9.41
C SER A 31 17.77 11.18 -9.76
N VAL A 32 16.52 10.72 -9.75
CA VAL A 32 15.37 11.62 -9.90
C VAL A 32 15.12 12.25 -8.55
N ARG A 33 15.53 13.51 -8.38
CA ARG A 33 15.14 14.29 -7.21
C ARG A 33 13.77 14.88 -7.50
N VAL A 34 12.73 14.10 -7.20
CA VAL A 34 11.36 14.64 -7.21
C VAL A 34 11.33 15.72 -6.13
N GLN A 35 11.25 17.00 -6.52
CA GLN A 35 10.79 18.04 -5.61
C GLN A 35 9.35 17.68 -5.25
N ARG A 36 9.19 16.82 -4.24
CA ARG A 36 7.93 16.74 -3.52
C ARG A 36 7.82 18.09 -2.82
N ARG A 37 7.20 19.09 -3.48
CA ARG A 37 6.50 20.10 -2.71
C ARG A 37 5.36 19.34 -2.05
N ILE A 38 5.71 18.89 -0.86
CA ILE A 38 4.94 18.15 0.13
C ILE A 38 3.45 18.39 -0.11
N PRO A 39 2.66 17.38 -0.57
CA PRO A 39 1.22 17.53 -0.66
C PRO A 39 0.76 17.89 0.74
N ASP A 40 -0.04 18.96 0.90
CA ASP A 40 -0.39 19.59 2.18
C ASP A 40 -0.41 18.55 3.30
N LEU A 41 0.75 18.38 3.95
CA LEU A 41 0.93 17.25 4.85
C LEU A 41 -0.03 17.45 5.98
N LEU A 42 -0.29 18.69 6.41
CA LEU A 42 -1.29 18.97 7.43
C LEU A 42 -2.69 18.41 7.12
N GLN A 43 -3.13 18.34 5.85
CA GLN A 43 -4.45 17.81 5.51
C GLN A 43 -4.46 16.28 5.40
N SER A 44 -3.40 15.68 4.84
CA SER A 44 -3.27 14.21 4.75
C SER A 44 -2.81 13.56 6.06
N VAL A 45 -1.99 14.25 6.85
CA VAL A 45 -1.61 13.96 8.24
C VAL A 45 -2.83 14.16 9.12
N SER A 46 -3.58 15.26 9.04
CA SER A 46 -4.80 15.36 9.86
C SER A 46 -5.79 14.25 9.52
N LEU A 47 -6.03 13.88 8.26
CA LEU A 47 -6.89 12.73 7.94
C LEU A 47 -6.29 11.37 8.36
N LYS A 48 -4.98 11.14 8.21
CA LYS A 48 -4.33 9.91 8.69
C LYS A 48 -4.34 9.79 10.21
N TYR A 49 -4.09 10.89 10.92
CA TYR A 49 -4.04 10.93 12.38
C TYR A 49 -5.44 11.01 12.99
N VAL A 50 -6.42 11.59 12.29
CA VAL A 50 -7.84 11.50 12.65
C VAL A 50 -8.32 10.07 12.40
N LYS A 51 -7.99 9.44 11.28
CA LYS A 51 -8.36 8.04 11.03
C LYS A 51 -7.67 7.07 11.98
N LEU A 52 -6.39 7.30 12.30
CA LEU A 52 -5.63 6.53 13.30
C LEU A 52 -6.15 6.82 14.72
N GLY A 53 -6.48 8.07 15.01
CA GLY A 53 -7.04 8.52 16.28
C GLY A 53 -8.43 7.96 16.52
N TYR A 54 -9.32 7.97 15.53
CA TYR A 54 -10.62 7.29 15.57
C TYR A 54 -10.46 5.78 15.65
N HIS A 55 -9.52 5.20 14.90
CA HIS A 55 -9.26 3.76 14.98
C HIS A 55 -8.75 3.37 16.38
N TYR A 56 -7.87 4.17 16.97
CA TYR A 56 -7.38 3.98 18.34
C TYR A 56 -8.48 4.24 19.37
N LEU A 57 -9.31 5.29 19.21
CA LEU A 57 -10.41 5.64 20.10
C LEU A 57 -11.57 4.65 20.02
N ILE A 58 -11.83 4.03 18.87
CA ILE A 58 -12.83 2.95 18.74
C ILE A 58 -12.26 1.67 19.33
N ASN A 59 -10.99 1.35 19.05
CA ASN A 59 -10.34 0.15 19.57
C ASN A 59 -10.07 0.22 21.10
N HIS A 60 -9.83 1.41 21.64
CA HIS A 60 -9.60 1.64 23.08
C HIS A 60 -10.78 2.32 23.79
N GLY A 61 -11.85 2.68 23.08
CA GLY A 61 -12.98 3.45 23.62
C GLY A 61 -13.79 2.68 24.64
N ILE A 62 -13.84 1.36 24.49
CA ILE A 62 -14.42 0.47 25.49
C ILE A 62 -13.67 0.65 26.83
N TYR A 63 -12.34 0.71 26.85
CA TYR A 63 -11.57 0.97 28.08
C TYR A 63 -11.79 2.36 28.65
N LEU A 64 -11.89 3.38 27.79
CA LEU A 64 -12.11 4.77 28.21
C LEU A 64 -13.48 4.95 28.87
N ALA A 65 -14.47 4.13 28.50
CA ALA A 65 -15.78 4.11 29.14
C ALA A 65 -15.86 3.15 30.34
N THR A 66 -15.22 1.98 30.29
CA THR A 66 -15.31 0.97 31.37
C THR A 66 -14.47 1.33 32.59
N ILE A 67 -13.31 1.96 32.43
CA ILE A 67 -12.42 2.33 33.55
C ILE A 67 -13.09 3.36 34.48
N PRO A 68 -13.68 4.48 34.00
CA PRO A 68 -14.35 5.43 34.86
C PRO A 68 -15.58 4.85 35.56
N VAL A 69 -16.33 3.96 34.89
CA VAL A 69 -17.49 3.29 35.49
C VAL A 69 -17.05 2.35 36.62
N LEU A 70 -15.98 1.57 36.42
CA LEU A 70 -15.42 0.72 37.46
C LEU A 70 -14.88 1.54 38.64
N VAL A 71 -14.19 2.66 38.38
CA VAL A 71 -13.69 3.57 39.42
C VAL A 71 -14.84 4.23 40.19
N LEU A 72 -15.92 4.64 39.50
CA LEU A 72 -17.11 5.21 40.13
C LEU A 72 -17.83 4.19 41.03
N VAL A 73 -17.99 2.95 40.55
CA VAL A 73 -18.60 1.87 41.36
C VAL A 73 -17.72 1.59 42.58
N PHE A 74 -16.41 1.41 42.40
CA PHE A 74 -15.48 1.19 43.52
C PHE A 74 -15.44 2.36 44.53
N SER A 75 -15.47 3.60 44.06
CA SER A 75 -15.43 4.77 44.96
C SER A 75 -16.74 5.00 45.70
N ALA A 76 -17.89 4.68 45.09
CA ALA A 76 -19.19 4.71 45.76
C ALA A 76 -19.30 3.62 46.85
N GLU A 77 -18.81 2.41 46.57
CA GLU A 77 -18.77 1.31 47.54
C GLU A 77 -17.85 1.62 48.73
N VAL A 78 -16.67 2.21 48.48
CA VAL A 78 -15.66 2.52 49.51
C VAL A 78 -16.00 3.79 50.31
N GLY A 79 -16.72 4.75 49.72
CA GLY A 79 -17.08 6.01 50.37
C GLY A 79 -18.25 5.93 51.35
N SER A 80 -19.08 4.88 51.28
CA SER A 80 -20.33 4.79 52.03
C SER A 80 -20.25 3.99 53.35
N LEU A 81 -19.13 3.36 53.70
CA LEU A 81 -19.09 2.37 54.77
C LEU A 81 -17.98 2.59 55.82
N SER A 82 -18.41 2.62 57.08
CA SER A 82 -17.55 2.67 58.28
C SER A 82 -16.73 1.39 58.44
N ARG A 83 -15.44 1.55 58.77
CA ARG A 83 -14.42 0.48 58.88
C ARG A 83 -14.82 -0.69 59.77
N GLU A 84 -15.67 -0.43 60.77
CA GLU A 84 -16.11 -1.40 61.78
C GLU A 84 -17.32 -2.24 61.31
N GLU A 85 -18.19 -1.67 60.48
CA GLU A 85 -19.32 -2.37 59.85
C GLU A 85 -18.87 -3.22 58.65
N LEU A 86 -17.76 -2.82 58.01
CA LEU A 86 -17.10 -3.56 56.94
C LEU A 86 -16.62 -4.95 57.39
N TRP A 87 -16.05 -5.10 58.59
CA TRP A 87 -15.56 -6.41 59.07
C TRP A 87 -16.67 -7.41 59.39
N LYS A 88 -17.82 -6.95 59.87
CA LYS A 88 -18.96 -7.83 60.18
C LYS A 88 -19.72 -8.25 58.93
N LYS A 89 -19.91 -7.34 57.95
CA LYS A 89 -20.52 -7.67 56.66
C LYS A 89 -19.63 -8.56 55.79
N LEU A 90 -18.30 -8.42 55.88
CA LEU A 90 -17.35 -9.21 55.07
C LEU A 90 -17.51 -10.73 55.24
N LEU A 91 -17.92 -11.21 56.42
CA LEU A 91 -18.00 -12.64 56.74
C LEU A 91 -19.28 -13.32 56.25
N GLU A 92 -20.41 -12.60 56.25
CA GLU A 92 -21.70 -13.11 55.72
C GLU A 92 -21.85 -12.86 54.21
N ASP A 93 -21.36 -11.73 53.70
CA ASP A 93 -21.43 -11.40 52.26
C ASP A 93 -20.32 -12.10 51.44
N ALA A 94 -19.35 -12.77 52.08
CA ALA A 94 -18.17 -13.40 51.43
C ALA A 94 -18.49 -14.32 50.25
N CYS A 95 -19.61 -15.06 50.29
CA CYS A 95 -19.99 -15.96 49.19
C CYS A 95 -20.60 -15.21 47.99
N TYR A 96 -21.38 -14.16 48.25
CA TYR A 96 -21.93 -13.28 47.21
C TYR A 96 -20.85 -12.38 46.62
N ASP A 97 -19.92 -11.93 47.45
CA ASP A 97 -18.75 -11.15 47.05
C ASP A 97 -17.76 -12.01 46.24
N LEU A 98 -17.48 -13.24 46.67
CA LEU A 98 -16.67 -14.16 45.87
C LEU A 98 -17.28 -14.47 44.50
N ALA A 99 -18.60 -14.70 44.46
CA ALA A 99 -19.32 -14.91 43.20
C ALA A 99 -19.31 -13.66 42.31
N THR A 100 -19.43 -12.48 42.91
CA THR A 100 -19.39 -11.18 42.20
C THR A 100 -17.98 -10.89 41.66
N VAL A 101 -16.95 -11.07 42.48
CA VAL A 101 -15.54 -10.93 42.08
C VAL A 101 -15.18 -11.92 40.97
N LEU A 102 -15.64 -13.17 41.07
CA LEU A 102 -15.42 -14.18 40.03
C LEU A 102 -16.17 -13.82 38.74
N SER A 103 -17.40 -13.29 38.84
CA SER A 103 -18.17 -12.77 37.70
C SER A 103 -17.45 -11.60 37.01
N PHE A 104 -16.96 -10.62 37.76
CA PHE A 104 -16.16 -9.53 37.20
C PHE A 104 -14.88 -10.03 36.54
N PHE A 105 -14.16 -10.96 37.17
CA PHE A 105 -12.94 -11.53 36.62
C PHE A 105 -13.20 -12.30 35.32
N THR A 106 -14.29 -13.06 35.25
CA THR A 106 -14.69 -13.79 34.03
C THR A 106 -15.11 -12.85 32.90
N VAL A 107 -15.91 -11.82 33.19
CA VAL A 107 -16.28 -10.79 32.20
C VAL A 107 -15.05 -10.03 31.71
N PHE A 108 -14.13 -9.69 32.62
CA PHE A 108 -12.89 -9.00 32.29
C PHE A 108 -11.95 -9.87 31.44
N ALA A 109 -11.75 -11.13 31.81
CA ALA A 109 -10.96 -12.09 31.04
C ALA A 109 -11.58 -12.36 29.65
N PHE A 110 -12.91 -12.45 29.57
CA PHE A 110 -13.62 -12.59 28.30
C PHE A 110 -13.44 -11.35 27.42
N ALA A 111 -13.57 -10.14 27.98
CA ALA A 111 -13.35 -8.89 27.26
C ALA A 111 -11.90 -8.78 26.75
N ILE A 112 -10.91 -9.17 27.55
CA ILE A 112 -9.50 -9.22 27.14
C ILE A 112 -9.31 -10.25 26.01
N SER A 113 -9.90 -11.43 26.11
CA SER A 113 -9.79 -12.47 25.07
C SER A 113 -10.39 -12.01 23.75
N VAL A 114 -11.58 -11.41 23.77
CA VAL A 114 -12.22 -10.82 22.60
C VAL A 114 -11.39 -9.67 22.04
N TYR A 115 -10.74 -8.86 22.87
CA TYR A 115 -9.83 -7.79 22.43
C TYR A 115 -8.62 -8.33 21.65
N PHE A 116 -7.95 -9.36 22.18
CA PHE A 116 -6.83 -10.00 21.46
C PHE A 116 -7.28 -10.69 20.17
N MET A 117 -8.48 -11.27 20.15
CA MET A 117 -9.03 -11.94 18.96
C MET A 117 -9.55 -10.97 17.90
N SER A 118 -10.05 -9.81 18.31
CA SER A 118 -10.63 -8.79 17.41
C SER A 118 -9.60 -7.84 16.81
N GLY A 119 -8.33 -7.95 17.25
CA GLY A 119 -7.23 -7.19 16.68
C GLY A 119 -7.07 -7.46 15.17
N PRO A 120 -6.83 -6.43 14.35
CA PRO A 120 -6.60 -6.61 12.92
C PRO A 120 -5.38 -7.50 12.70
N ARG A 121 -5.55 -8.63 12.01
CA ARG A 121 -4.43 -9.49 11.63
C ARG A 121 -3.58 -8.75 10.60
N SER A 122 -2.30 -8.57 10.89
CA SER A 122 -1.37 -7.91 9.98
C SER A 122 -1.16 -8.76 8.73
N ILE A 123 -1.43 -8.18 7.56
CA ILE A 123 -1.13 -8.78 6.26
C ILE A 123 0.25 -8.27 5.83
N TYR A 124 1.14 -9.20 5.53
CA TYR A 124 2.51 -8.90 5.13
C TYR A 124 2.70 -9.21 3.66
N LEU A 125 3.35 -8.28 2.94
CA LEU A 125 3.88 -8.56 1.61
C LEU A 125 5.16 -9.35 1.78
N ILE A 126 5.13 -10.62 1.37
CA ILE A 126 6.30 -11.51 1.45
C ILE A 126 7.31 -11.14 0.36
N ASP A 127 6.82 -11.02 -0.88
CA ASP A 127 7.66 -10.70 -2.02
C ASP A 127 6.83 -10.12 -3.16
N PHE A 128 7.51 -9.48 -4.12
CA PHE A 128 6.94 -9.00 -5.37
C PHE A 128 7.90 -9.26 -6.52
N THR A 129 7.34 -9.49 -7.70
CA THR A 129 8.05 -9.63 -8.96
C THR A 129 7.35 -8.80 -10.03
N CYS A 130 8.12 -8.34 -11.01
CA CYS A 130 7.61 -7.63 -12.16
C CYS A 130 8.15 -8.31 -13.40
N PHE A 131 7.27 -8.79 -14.26
CA PHE A 131 7.69 -9.42 -15.51
C PHE A 131 8.49 -8.44 -16.37
N ARG A 132 9.71 -8.85 -16.74
CA ARG A 132 10.55 -8.12 -17.68
C ARG A 132 10.57 -8.85 -19.03
N PRO A 133 10.02 -8.24 -20.10
CA PRO A 133 10.07 -8.84 -21.43
C PRO A 133 11.48 -8.91 -22.01
N HIS A 134 11.66 -9.71 -23.06
CA HIS A 134 12.92 -9.79 -23.79
C HIS A 134 13.27 -8.44 -24.47
N ASP A 135 14.56 -8.17 -24.64
CA ASP A 135 15.05 -6.89 -25.18
C ASP A 135 14.66 -6.64 -26.65
N ASP A 136 14.19 -7.67 -27.37
CA ASP A 136 13.60 -7.49 -28.72
C ASP A 136 12.35 -6.61 -28.72
N LEU A 137 11.68 -6.50 -27.56
CA LEU A 137 10.50 -5.66 -27.39
C LEU A 137 10.84 -4.24 -26.91
N LYS A 138 12.12 -3.93 -26.73
CA LYS A 138 12.58 -2.63 -26.26
C LYS A 138 12.58 -1.64 -27.41
N ALA A 139 11.96 -0.48 -27.22
CA ALA A 139 11.94 0.60 -28.20
C ALA A 139 12.43 1.93 -27.61
N THR A 140 13.11 2.72 -28.44
CA THR A 140 13.38 4.13 -28.18
C THR A 140 12.20 5.00 -28.64
N LYS A 141 12.18 6.26 -28.19
CA LYS A 141 11.15 7.24 -28.61
C LYS A 141 11.19 7.50 -30.11
N GLU A 142 12.39 7.50 -30.69
CA GLU A 142 12.63 7.68 -32.11
C GLU A 142 12.04 6.51 -32.90
N GLN A 143 12.38 5.28 -32.51
CA GLN A 143 11.85 4.06 -33.12
C GLN A 143 10.32 4.03 -33.06
N PHE A 144 9.73 4.40 -31.92
CA PHE A 144 8.27 4.50 -31.80
C PHE A 144 7.65 5.53 -32.76
N THR A 145 8.30 6.69 -32.92
CA THR A 145 7.84 7.74 -33.85
C THR A 145 7.97 7.28 -35.31
N GLU A 146 9.02 6.54 -35.64
CA GLU A 146 9.22 5.96 -36.96
C GLU A 146 8.20 4.87 -37.26
N MET A 147 7.93 3.95 -36.33
CA MET A 147 6.88 2.94 -36.47
C MET A 147 5.49 3.59 -36.64
N ALA A 148 5.19 4.63 -35.86
CA ALA A 148 3.94 5.37 -36.02
C ALA A 148 3.81 6.00 -37.41
N ARG A 149 4.89 6.59 -37.94
CA ARG A 149 4.91 7.13 -39.31
C ARG A 149 4.80 6.03 -40.37
N ALA A 150 5.51 4.93 -40.21
CA ALA A 150 5.50 3.78 -41.14
C ALA A 150 4.13 3.11 -41.20
N SER A 151 3.38 3.11 -40.09
CA SER A 151 2.03 2.53 -40.04
C SER A 151 1.04 3.20 -41.01
N GLY A 152 1.30 4.44 -41.45
CA GLY A 152 0.42 5.20 -42.34
C GLY A 152 -0.94 5.56 -41.74
N LYS A 153 -1.19 5.27 -40.47
CA LYS A 153 -2.49 5.47 -39.77
C LYS A 153 -2.66 6.88 -39.20
N PHE A 154 -1.60 7.69 -39.18
CA PHE A 154 -1.57 9.00 -38.53
C PHE A 154 -1.17 10.09 -39.53
N ASP A 155 -1.87 11.23 -39.46
CA ASP A 155 -1.49 12.45 -40.15
C ASP A 155 -0.31 13.15 -39.44
N GLU A 156 0.38 14.04 -40.15
CA GLU A 156 1.59 14.69 -39.61
C GLU A 156 1.28 15.52 -38.35
N ALA A 157 0.10 16.14 -38.24
CA ALA A 157 -0.26 16.87 -37.03
C ALA A 157 -0.43 15.94 -35.82
N SER A 158 -1.07 14.77 -36.00
CA SER A 158 -1.17 13.74 -34.96
C SER A 158 0.18 13.15 -34.58
N LEU A 159 1.09 12.92 -35.53
CA LEU A 159 2.44 12.44 -35.25
C LEU A 159 3.23 13.44 -34.40
N GLN A 160 3.14 14.74 -34.71
CA GLN A 160 3.80 15.79 -33.90
C GLN A 160 3.21 15.88 -32.49
N PHE A 161 1.88 15.73 -32.36
CA PHE A 161 1.21 15.69 -31.07
C PHE A 161 1.65 14.48 -30.24
N GLN A 162 1.62 13.27 -30.83
CA GLN A 162 2.07 12.04 -30.18
C GLN A 162 3.55 12.11 -29.77
N LYS A 163 4.42 12.67 -30.63
CA LYS A 163 5.83 12.90 -30.31
C LYS A 163 6.00 13.83 -29.10
N ARG A 164 5.17 14.89 -28.99
CA ARG A 164 5.19 15.78 -27.83
C ARG A 164 4.73 15.06 -26.56
N ILE A 165 3.70 14.23 -26.64
CA ILE A 165 3.24 13.40 -25.51
C ILE A 165 4.35 12.46 -25.06
N VAL A 166 4.95 11.71 -25.98
CA VAL A 166 6.02 10.74 -25.67
C VAL A 166 7.21 11.43 -25.00
N LYS A 167 7.58 12.63 -25.45
CA LYS A 167 8.64 13.43 -24.80
C LYS A 167 8.29 13.87 -23.37
N LEU A 168 7.02 14.15 -23.09
CA LEU A 168 6.54 14.62 -21.78
C LEU A 168 6.11 13.48 -20.84
N SER A 169 5.94 12.27 -21.35
CA SER A 169 5.40 11.12 -20.61
C SER A 169 6.31 10.57 -19.49
N GLY A 170 7.55 11.03 -19.39
CA GLY A 170 8.54 10.49 -18.45
C GLY A 170 9.05 9.08 -18.80
N VAL A 171 8.62 8.52 -19.94
CA VAL A 171 9.05 7.22 -20.46
C VAL A 171 10.49 7.34 -21.00
N GLY A 172 11.36 6.38 -20.69
CA GLY A 172 12.74 6.34 -21.16
C GLY A 172 12.90 5.53 -22.45
N ASP A 173 14.07 5.62 -23.10
CA ASP A 173 14.41 4.87 -24.32
C ASP A 173 14.71 3.37 -24.08
N GLY A 174 14.17 2.83 -22.99
CA GLY A 174 14.27 1.42 -22.64
C GLY A 174 12.93 0.81 -22.28
N THR A 175 11.88 1.29 -22.93
CA THR A 175 10.51 0.86 -22.65
C THR A 175 10.13 -0.27 -23.57
N TYR A 176 9.44 -1.27 -23.03
CA TYR A 176 8.99 -2.42 -23.77
C TYR A 176 7.63 -2.15 -24.40
N LEU A 177 7.48 -2.44 -25.69
CA LEU A 177 6.23 -2.30 -26.42
C LEU A 177 5.65 -3.67 -26.78
N PRO A 178 4.31 -3.78 -26.87
CA PRO A 178 3.66 -4.98 -27.37
C PRO A 178 4.12 -5.31 -28.78
N LYS A 179 4.24 -6.61 -29.10
CA LYS A 179 4.52 -7.09 -30.47
C LYS A 179 3.55 -6.51 -31.49
N ALA A 180 2.29 -6.32 -31.09
CA ALA A 180 1.27 -5.78 -31.97
C ALA A 180 1.50 -4.33 -32.40
N VAL A 181 2.30 -3.57 -31.64
CA VAL A 181 2.72 -2.21 -32.00
C VAL A 181 3.97 -2.22 -32.88
N MET A 182 4.83 -3.23 -32.69
CA MET A 182 6.09 -3.36 -33.42
C MET A 182 5.97 -4.11 -34.75
N SER A 183 4.88 -4.85 -34.97
CA SER A 183 4.66 -5.58 -36.22
C SER A 183 4.10 -4.67 -37.31
N ASP A 184 4.59 -4.82 -38.54
CA ASP A 184 4.04 -4.15 -39.73
C ASP A 184 2.61 -4.60 -40.05
N GLU A 185 2.25 -5.83 -39.64
CA GLU A 185 0.90 -6.37 -39.81
C GLU A 185 -0.05 -5.84 -38.73
N ASN A 186 -1.33 -5.63 -39.10
CA ASN A 186 -2.37 -5.25 -38.16
C ASN A 186 -2.76 -6.43 -37.26
N SER A 187 -1.91 -6.72 -36.27
CA SER A 187 -2.03 -7.86 -35.35
C SER A 187 -2.73 -7.51 -34.03
N ALA A 188 -3.28 -6.29 -33.92
CA ALA A 188 -4.06 -5.80 -32.77
C ALA A 188 -5.42 -6.54 -32.64
N THR A 189 -5.35 -7.82 -32.26
CA THR A 189 -6.49 -8.72 -32.12
C THR A 189 -6.64 -9.17 -30.67
N MET A 190 -7.85 -9.61 -30.30
CA MET A 190 -8.12 -10.21 -28.98
C MET A 190 -7.28 -11.46 -28.72
N LYS A 191 -6.79 -12.13 -29.77
CA LYS A 191 -5.91 -13.30 -29.62
C LYS A 191 -4.52 -12.87 -29.12
N GLU A 192 -3.91 -11.89 -29.77
CA GLU A 192 -2.59 -11.38 -29.37
C GLU A 192 -2.64 -10.69 -28.01
N GLY A 193 -3.69 -9.89 -27.74
CA GLY A 193 -3.84 -9.26 -26.42
C GLY A 193 -3.97 -10.28 -25.27
N ARG A 194 -4.67 -11.41 -25.50
CA ARG A 194 -4.72 -12.50 -24.52
C ARG A 194 -3.38 -13.20 -24.36
N LEU A 195 -2.65 -13.40 -25.45
CA LEU A 195 -1.32 -14.00 -25.42
C LEU A 195 -0.36 -13.14 -24.61
N GLU A 196 -0.31 -11.83 -24.87
CA GLU A 196 0.50 -10.87 -24.10
C GLU A 196 0.12 -10.88 -22.62
N ALA A 197 -1.17 -10.71 -22.30
CA ALA A 197 -1.63 -10.70 -20.92
C ALA A 197 -1.27 -11.99 -20.17
N SER A 198 -1.50 -13.15 -20.79
CA SER A 198 -1.14 -14.44 -20.20
C SER A 198 0.37 -14.58 -20.00
N THR A 199 1.18 -14.14 -20.96
CA THR A 199 2.65 -14.21 -20.86
C THR A 199 3.17 -13.34 -19.74
N VAL A 200 2.67 -12.11 -19.61
CA VAL A 200 3.07 -11.16 -18.56
C VAL A 200 2.63 -11.64 -17.19
N MET A 201 1.37 -12.06 -17.05
CA MET A 201 0.82 -12.52 -15.76
C MET A 201 1.47 -13.81 -15.30
N PHE A 202 1.53 -14.84 -16.15
CA PHE A 202 2.15 -16.11 -15.78
C PHE A 202 3.66 -15.96 -15.59
N GLY A 203 4.34 -15.18 -16.44
CA GLY A 203 5.77 -14.91 -16.25
C GLY A 203 6.08 -14.25 -14.91
N ALA A 204 5.27 -13.27 -14.47
CA ALA A 204 5.44 -12.66 -13.15
C ALA A 204 5.20 -13.67 -12.00
N VAL A 205 4.14 -14.47 -12.11
CA VAL A 205 3.76 -15.47 -11.10
C VAL A 205 4.80 -16.59 -10.99
N ASP A 206 5.32 -17.09 -12.12
CA ASP A 206 6.35 -18.12 -12.16
C ASP A 206 7.64 -17.62 -11.52
N GLU A 207 8.08 -16.39 -11.85
CA GLU A 207 9.23 -15.74 -11.22
C GLU A 207 9.02 -15.56 -9.70
N LEU A 208 7.80 -15.22 -9.28
CA LEU A 208 7.45 -15.08 -7.86
C LEU A 208 7.60 -16.41 -7.11
N PHE A 209 7.12 -17.51 -7.69
CA PHE A 209 7.27 -18.83 -7.07
C PHE A 209 8.72 -19.30 -7.06
N GLU A 210 9.48 -19.00 -8.10
CA GLU A 210 10.91 -19.31 -8.14
C GLU A 210 11.67 -18.58 -7.03
N LYS A 211 11.41 -17.27 -6.86
CA LYS A 211 12.07 -16.43 -5.86
C LYS A 211 11.68 -16.80 -4.43
N THR A 212 10.39 -17.02 -4.17
CA THR A 212 9.87 -17.32 -2.83
C THR A 212 10.04 -18.78 -2.43
N ARG A 213 10.26 -19.69 -3.41
CA ARG A 213 10.27 -21.16 -3.23
C ARG A 213 8.99 -21.71 -2.61
N ILE A 214 7.89 -20.97 -2.68
CA ILE A 214 6.58 -21.38 -2.19
C ILE A 214 5.93 -22.27 -3.25
N ARG A 215 5.43 -23.43 -2.82
CA ARG A 215 4.68 -24.31 -3.73
C ARG A 215 3.29 -23.71 -3.98
N PRO A 216 2.77 -23.71 -5.21
CA PRO A 216 1.44 -23.17 -5.51
C PRO A 216 0.32 -23.79 -4.67
N ARG A 217 0.47 -25.05 -4.25
CA ARG A 217 -0.47 -25.77 -3.35
C ARG A 217 -0.61 -25.14 -1.95
N MET A 218 0.28 -24.24 -1.55
CA MET A 218 0.25 -23.57 -0.25
C MET A 218 -0.55 -22.25 -0.29
N LEU A 219 -0.97 -21.79 -1.47
CA LEU A 219 -1.83 -20.61 -1.59
C LEU A 219 -3.27 -20.99 -1.22
N GLU A 220 -3.85 -20.24 -0.29
CA GLU A 220 -5.27 -20.35 0.04
C GLU A 220 -6.16 -19.54 -0.91
N SER A 221 -5.65 -18.43 -1.44
CA SER A 221 -6.40 -17.55 -2.33
C SER A 221 -5.48 -16.83 -3.34
N LEU A 222 -6.05 -16.51 -4.50
CA LEU A 222 -5.48 -15.68 -5.55
C LEU A 222 -6.50 -14.58 -5.85
N LEU A 223 -6.08 -13.31 -5.88
CA LEU A 223 -6.91 -12.14 -6.15
C LEU A 223 -6.65 -11.58 -7.55
#